data_AF-B2WBU0-F1
#
_entry.id   AF-B2WBU0-F1
#
_cell.length_a   1.000
_cell.length_b   1.000
_cell.length_c   1.000
_cell.angle_alpha   90.00
_cell.angle_beta   90.00
_cell.angle_gamma   90.00
#
_symmetry.space_group_name_H-M   'P 1'
#
loop_
_entity.id
_entity.type
_entity.pdbx_description
1 polymer ?
#
loop_
_entity_poly.entity_id
_entity_poly.type
_entity_poly.pdbx_seq_one_letter_code
_entity_poly.pdbx_strand_id
1 'polypeptide(L)'
;MPSSRPKRKNENLDKPILIKKKRAASGEPSSPLPLTKRQKEDPAIIEARHKAERKEAKAAAKKNWEAWVEENDHEGMLLPSEPAKDEGITQTDSVKHYGLKPADLVTLLHFEKKSPMHSDEDTSSEHGTPEKEETPEERWAEYTRTHSLTLDTTDGRLNEEPTISINRRDGRVKYDITGQEWDCLPFFLKTVAYGVRMKVYKESEVKLLGYRKMAVLAGGDKLCDFDELLLLKMGEQLFEERESRLRDIGRRFDEQKRESEECKKGWVE
;
A
#
# COMPACT_ATOMS: atom_id res chain seq x y z
N MET A 1 35.70 17.85 -18.10
CA MET A 1 36.20 17.42 -16.77
C MET A 1 35.29 16.32 -16.24
N PRO A 2 35.56 15.04 -16.49
CA PRO A 2 34.75 13.95 -15.94
C PRO A 2 35.04 13.75 -14.45
N SER A 3 34.00 13.89 -13.62
CA SER A 3 34.05 13.74 -12.17
C SER A 3 33.97 12.26 -11.78
N SER A 4 35.11 11.68 -11.41
CA SER A 4 35.22 10.32 -10.88
C SER A 4 34.70 10.25 -9.45
N ARG A 5 33.59 9.53 -9.23
CA ARG A 5 33.13 9.14 -7.89
C ARG A 5 33.93 7.96 -7.34
N PRO A 6 34.32 7.96 -6.05
CA PRO A 6 35.05 6.85 -5.45
C PRO A 6 34.13 5.69 -5.05
N LYS A 7 34.54 4.47 -5.39
CA LYS A 7 33.93 3.20 -4.96
C LYS A 7 34.26 2.93 -3.48
N ARG A 8 33.26 2.83 -2.61
CA ARG A 8 33.40 2.29 -1.25
C ARG A 8 33.47 0.76 -1.31
N LYS A 9 34.58 0.19 -0.83
CA LYS A 9 34.73 -1.23 -0.52
C LYS A 9 34.24 -1.46 0.91
N ASN A 10 33.30 -2.38 1.09
CA ASN A 10 32.92 -2.92 2.41
C ASN A 10 33.74 -4.19 2.64
N GLU A 11 34.74 -4.11 3.51
CA GLU A 11 35.48 -5.28 4.00
C GLU A 11 34.68 -5.96 5.11
N ASN A 12 34.43 -7.24 4.87
CA ASN A 12 33.84 -8.21 5.76
C ASN A 12 34.87 -8.61 6.83
N LEU A 13 34.51 -8.50 8.11
CA LEU A 13 35.30 -9.07 9.22
C LEU A 13 34.47 -10.12 9.94
N ASP A 14 34.54 -11.35 9.42
CA ASP A 14 34.17 -12.57 10.12
C ASP A 14 35.23 -12.88 11.18
N LYS A 15 34.82 -12.92 12.45
CA LYS A 15 35.61 -13.55 13.53
C LYS A 15 34.72 -14.57 14.25
N PRO A 16 35.11 -15.86 14.28
CA PRO A 16 34.36 -16.89 14.99
C PRO A 16 34.66 -16.84 16.50
N ILE A 17 33.62 -16.75 17.32
CA ILE A 17 33.71 -16.84 18.78
C ILE A 17 33.67 -18.32 19.18
N LEU A 18 34.74 -18.74 19.85
CA LEU A 18 35.01 -20.10 20.31
C LEU A 18 34.33 -20.33 21.68
N ILE A 19 33.19 -21.02 21.71
CA ILE A 19 32.49 -21.37 22.96
C ILE A 19 33.03 -22.72 23.46
N LYS A 20 33.79 -22.68 24.56
CA LYS A 20 34.24 -23.88 25.29
C LYS A 20 33.08 -24.45 26.11
N LYS A 21 32.70 -25.69 25.80
CA LYS A 21 31.72 -26.52 26.52
C LYS A 21 32.44 -27.25 27.67
N LYS A 22 32.06 -26.98 28.93
CA LYS A 22 32.44 -27.81 30.10
C LYS A 22 31.20 -28.53 30.61
N ARG A 23 31.33 -29.85 30.74
CA ARG A 23 30.37 -30.80 31.34
C ARG A 23 30.82 -31.16 32.76
N ALA A 24 29.84 -31.45 33.61
CA ALA A 24 29.75 -32.47 34.68
C ALA A 24 28.97 -31.87 35.87
N ALA A 25 27.75 -32.38 36.14
CA ALA A 25 27.42 -33.30 37.26
C ALA A 25 27.37 -32.55 38.61
N SER A 26 26.48 -32.78 39.58
CA SER A 26 25.31 -33.63 39.88
C SER A 26 24.98 -33.28 41.35
N GLY A 27 23.71 -33.33 41.79
CA GLY A 27 23.36 -33.44 43.21
C GLY A 27 22.66 -32.23 43.84
N GLU A 28 21.37 -32.38 44.10
CA GLU A 28 20.54 -31.66 45.11
C GLU A 28 21.01 -31.97 46.55
N PRO A 29 20.44 -31.36 47.63
CA PRO A 29 19.60 -30.15 47.76
C PRO A 29 20.06 -29.19 48.89
N SER A 30 19.29 -28.13 49.15
CA SER A 30 19.17 -27.41 50.44
C SER A 30 20.11 -26.22 50.76
N SER A 31 19.63 -25.01 50.45
CA SER A 31 19.62 -23.86 51.38
C SER A 31 18.96 -22.63 50.74
N PRO A 32 18.06 -21.90 51.43
CA PRO A 32 17.56 -20.62 50.95
C PRO A 32 18.64 -19.56 51.15
N LEU A 33 19.38 -19.25 50.08
CA LEU A 33 20.36 -18.18 50.06
C LEU A 33 19.69 -16.79 49.97
N PRO A 34 20.34 -15.75 50.52
CA PRO A 34 19.79 -14.42 50.67
C PRO A 34 19.52 -13.74 49.33
N LEU A 35 18.41 -12.99 49.27
CA LEU A 35 18.03 -12.13 48.14
C LEU A 35 19.15 -11.13 47.83
N THR A 36 20.01 -11.50 46.89
CA THR A 36 21.04 -10.60 46.36
C THR A 36 20.37 -9.47 45.58
N LYS A 37 20.73 -8.23 45.92
CA LYS A 37 20.36 -6.99 45.23
C LYS A 37 20.37 -7.20 43.71
N ARG A 38 19.23 -6.96 43.06
CA ARG A 38 19.06 -6.94 41.59
C ARG A 38 20.17 -6.09 40.98
N GLN A 39 21.18 -6.75 40.39
CA GLN A 39 22.12 -6.09 39.52
C GLN A 39 21.34 -5.70 38.26
N LYS A 40 21.39 -4.41 37.90
CA LYS A 40 20.84 -3.94 36.63
C LYS A 40 21.65 -4.61 35.53
N GLU A 41 21.05 -5.58 34.85
CA GLU A 41 21.65 -6.17 33.66
C GLU A 41 21.83 -5.08 32.59
N ASP A 42 22.96 -5.14 31.89
CA ASP A 42 23.29 -4.20 30.83
C ASP A 42 22.26 -4.35 29.68
N PRO A 43 21.64 -3.25 29.21
CA PRO A 43 20.67 -3.29 28.12
C PRO A 43 21.20 -4.00 26.86
N ALA A 44 22.51 -3.97 26.61
CA ALA A 44 23.11 -4.67 25.48
C ALA A 44 22.98 -6.20 25.56
N ILE A 45 22.98 -6.77 26.77
CA ILE A 45 22.84 -8.22 27.01
C ILE A 45 21.39 -8.66 26.77
N ILE A 46 20.44 -7.82 27.21
CA ILE A 46 19.00 -8.07 27.01
C ILE A 46 18.65 -8.07 25.52
N GLU A 47 19.16 -7.10 24.75
CA GLU A 47 18.93 -7.04 23.30
C GLU A 47 19.55 -8.24 22.55
N ALA A 48 20.78 -8.63 22.91
CA ALA A 48 21.44 -9.78 22.32
C ALA A 48 20.65 -11.08 22.57
N ARG A 49 20.07 -11.25 23.77
CA ARG A 49 19.24 -12.40 24.12
C ARG A 49 17.94 -12.46 23.30
N HIS A 50 17.21 -11.34 23.20
CA HIS A 50 16.00 -11.29 22.37
C HIS A 50 16.29 -11.52 20.89
N LYS A 51 17.44 -11.04 20.38
CA LYS A 51 17.85 -11.29 19.01
C LYS A 51 18.19 -12.76 18.76
N ALA A 52 18.82 -13.44 19.71
CA ALA A 52 19.08 -14.87 19.64
C ALA A 52 17.78 -15.69 19.68
N GLU A 53 16.88 -15.38 20.62
CA GLU A 53 15.58 -16.03 20.76
C GLU A 53 14.72 -15.84 19.50
N ARG A 54 14.72 -14.64 18.89
CA ARG A 54 14.01 -14.38 17.64
C ARG A 54 14.58 -15.18 16.46
N LYS A 55 15.88 -15.44 16.43
CA LYS A 55 16.50 -16.28 15.39
C LYS A 55 16.14 -17.76 15.58
N GLU A 56 16.16 -18.24 16.82
CA GLU A 56 15.78 -19.61 17.16
C GLU A 56 14.29 -19.88 16.88
N ALA A 57 13.39 -18.97 17.28
CA ALA A 57 11.97 -19.06 16.96
C ALA A 57 11.70 -19.07 15.45
N LYS A 58 12.44 -18.29 14.66
CA LYS A 58 12.35 -18.32 13.19
C LYS A 58 12.83 -19.66 12.61
N ALA A 59 13.92 -20.22 13.14
CA ALA A 59 14.42 -21.51 12.70
C ALA A 59 13.45 -22.66 13.04
N ALA A 60 12.86 -22.63 14.25
CA ALA A 60 11.84 -23.58 14.67
C ALA A 60 10.57 -23.45 13.82
N ALA A 61 10.09 -22.23 13.56
CA ALA A 61 8.94 -22.01 12.69
C ALA A 61 9.17 -22.51 11.26
N LYS A 62 10.38 -22.29 10.70
CA LYS A 62 10.76 -22.81 9.38
C LYS A 62 10.76 -24.35 9.37
N LYS A 63 11.33 -24.98 10.40
CA LYS A 63 11.35 -26.44 10.51
C LYS A 63 9.95 -27.04 10.67
N ASN A 64 9.09 -26.39 11.46
CA ASN A 64 7.70 -26.82 11.62
C ASN A 64 6.91 -26.67 10.31
N TRP A 65 7.15 -25.60 9.55
CA TRP A 65 6.55 -25.40 8.24
C TRP A 65 7.00 -26.48 7.25
N GLU A 66 8.30 -26.75 7.16
CA GLU A 66 8.84 -27.80 6.29
C GLU A 66 8.29 -29.19 6.64
N ALA A 67 8.21 -29.52 7.94
CA ALA A 67 7.61 -30.78 8.39
C ALA A 67 6.12 -30.88 8.06
N TRP A 68 5.37 -29.77 8.19
CA TRP A 68 3.96 -29.73 7.82
C TRP A 68 3.76 -29.92 6.31
N VAL A 69 4.59 -29.28 5.48
CA VAL A 69 4.56 -29.46 4.02
C VAL A 69 4.86 -30.91 3.65
N GLU A 70 5.84 -31.56 4.29
CA GLU A 70 6.17 -32.98 4.06
C GLU A 70 5.05 -33.92 4.50
N GLU A 71 4.35 -33.64 5.60
CA GLU A 71 3.21 -34.43 6.09
C GLU A 71 1.94 -34.27 5.23
N ASN A 72 1.77 -33.11 4.59
CA ASN A 72 0.61 -32.77 3.76
C ASN A 72 0.95 -32.75 2.27
N ASP A 73 2.04 -33.41 1.88
CA ASP A 73 2.43 -33.49 0.49
C ASP A 73 1.53 -34.50 -0.24
N HIS A 74 0.59 -33.97 -1.00
CA HIS A 74 -0.30 -34.75 -1.85
C HIS A 74 0.17 -34.76 -3.31
N GLU A 75 1.47 -34.59 -3.57
CA GLU A 75 2.03 -34.62 -4.92
C GLU A 75 1.55 -35.86 -5.70
N GLY A 76 0.97 -35.61 -6.87
CA GLY A 76 0.44 -36.65 -7.75
C GLY A 76 -0.94 -37.23 -7.38
N MET A 77 -1.56 -36.81 -6.27
CA MET A 77 -2.94 -37.16 -5.97
C MET A 77 -3.91 -36.17 -6.63
N LEU A 78 -4.78 -36.70 -7.49
CA LEU A 78 -5.85 -35.94 -8.12
C LEU A 78 -7.16 -36.07 -7.34
N LEU A 79 -7.95 -35.00 -7.31
CA LEU A 79 -9.32 -35.06 -6.81
C LEU A 79 -10.16 -35.97 -7.73
N PRO A 80 -11.03 -36.84 -7.17
CA PRO A 80 -11.86 -37.75 -7.96
C PRO A 80 -12.98 -37.04 -8.75
N SER A 81 -13.35 -35.84 -8.34
CA SER A 81 -14.39 -35.01 -8.97
C SER A 81 -14.02 -33.54 -8.93
N GLU A 82 -14.51 -32.76 -9.89
CA GLU A 82 -14.33 -31.31 -9.92
C GLU A 82 -14.95 -30.70 -8.65
N PRO A 83 -14.20 -29.88 -7.88
CA PRO A 83 -14.75 -29.18 -6.72
C PRO A 83 -15.83 -28.18 -7.17
N ALA A 84 -16.76 -27.88 -6.27
CA ALA A 84 -17.79 -26.89 -6.56
C ALA A 84 -17.17 -25.51 -6.85
N LYS A 85 -17.85 -24.68 -7.65
CA LYS A 85 -17.29 -23.40 -8.14
C LYS A 85 -16.97 -22.41 -7.01
N ASP A 86 -17.63 -22.55 -5.87
CA ASP A 86 -17.44 -21.78 -4.64
C ASP A 86 -16.36 -22.35 -3.72
N GLU A 87 -15.98 -23.62 -3.89
CA GLU A 87 -14.94 -24.30 -3.12
C GLU A 87 -13.59 -24.36 -3.85
N GLY A 88 -13.61 -24.29 -5.19
CA GLY A 88 -12.42 -24.33 -6.04
C GLY A 88 -11.77 -22.95 -6.23
N ILE A 89 -10.44 -22.93 -6.26
CA ILE A 89 -9.65 -21.76 -6.66
C ILE A 89 -8.73 -22.10 -7.83
N THR A 90 -8.61 -21.19 -8.81
CA THR A 90 -7.68 -21.40 -9.92
C THR A 90 -6.24 -21.15 -9.49
N GLN A 91 -5.27 -21.72 -10.21
CA GLN A 91 -3.84 -21.45 -9.98
C GLN A 91 -3.56 -19.93 -10.00
N THR A 92 -4.11 -19.21 -10.98
CA THR A 92 -3.97 -17.75 -11.11
C THR A 92 -4.53 -17.00 -9.90
N ASP A 93 -5.72 -17.39 -9.42
CA ASP A 93 -6.36 -16.75 -8.28
C ASP A 93 -5.60 -17.04 -6.98
N SER A 94 -5.04 -18.24 -6.81
CA SER A 94 -4.24 -18.58 -5.63
C SER A 94 -2.98 -17.71 -5.52
N VAL A 95 -2.32 -17.42 -6.65
CA VAL A 95 -1.18 -16.50 -6.71
C VAL A 95 -1.61 -15.07 -6.35
N LYS A 96 -2.77 -14.62 -6.88
CA LYS A 96 -3.28 -13.26 -6.66
C LYS A 96 -3.75 -13.02 -5.23
N HIS A 97 -4.47 -13.98 -4.64
CA HIS A 97 -5.09 -13.82 -3.32
C HIS A 97 -4.16 -14.19 -2.16
N TYR A 98 -3.25 -15.16 -2.36
CA TYR A 98 -2.42 -15.70 -1.28
C TYR A 98 -0.91 -15.56 -1.51
N GLY A 99 -0.48 -15.15 -2.72
CA GLY A 99 0.94 -15.03 -3.04
C GLY A 99 1.68 -16.38 -3.09
N LEU A 100 0.94 -17.48 -3.25
CA LEU A 100 1.50 -18.83 -3.37
C LEU A 100 2.27 -18.95 -4.69
N LYS A 101 3.43 -19.61 -4.67
CA LYS A 101 4.18 -19.90 -5.90
C LYS A 101 3.67 -21.20 -6.51
N PRO A 102 3.85 -21.42 -7.82
CA PRO A 102 3.49 -22.69 -8.46
C PRO A 102 4.09 -23.92 -7.76
N ALA A 103 5.31 -23.82 -7.22
CA ALA A 103 5.96 -24.89 -6.48
C ALA A 103 5.23 -25.24 -5.16
N ASP A 104 4.60 -24.26 -4.50
CA ASP A 104 3.86 -24.46 -3.25
C ASP A 104 2.46 -25.07 -3.52
N LEU A 105 1.97 -25.01 -4.77
CA LEU A 105 0.68 -25.56 -5.17
C LEU A 105 0.75 -27.04 -5.55
N VAL A 106 1.96 -27.57 -5.82
CA VAL A 106 2.17 -28.98 -6.18
C VAL A 106 1.79 -29.92 -5.05
N THR A 107 1.94 -29.48 -3.80
CA THR A 107 1.61 -30.26 -2.61
C THR A 107 0.11 -30.32 -2.33
N LEU A 108 -0.71 -29.54 -3.04
CA LEU A 108 -2.16 -29.50 -2.87
C LEU A 108 -2.87 -30.47 -3.83
N LEU A 109 -3.94 -31.09 -3.33
CA LEU A 109 -4.89 -31.84 -4.16
C LEU A 109 -5.46 -30.92 -5.24
N HIS A 110 -5.32 -31.33 -6.50
CA HIS A 110 -5.81 -30.56 -7.64
C HIS A 110 -6.67 -31.41 -8.56
N PHE A 111 -7.47 -30.74 -9.39
CA PHE A 111 -8.26 -31.34 -10.45
C PHE A 111 -7.75 -30.82 -11.79
N GLU A 112 -7.30 -31.74 -12.65
CA GLU A 112 -6.84 -31.37 -14.00
C GLU A 112 -8.03 -30.96 -14.86
N LYS A 113 -8.27 -29.66 -14.93
CA LYS A 113 -9.18 -29.12 -15.94
C LYS A 113 -8.46 -29.17 -17.28
N LYS A 114 -8.89 -30.07 -18.17
CA LYS A 114 -8.43 -30.07 -19.56
C LYS A 114 -8.62 -28.65 -20.10
N SER A 115 -7.49 -27.99 -20.36
CA SER A 115 -7.53 -26.71 -21.04
C SER A 115 -8.28 -26.95 -22.35
N PRO A 116 -9.31 -26.14 -22.69
CA PRO A 116 -9.97 -26.22 -23.98
C PRO A 116 -8.98 -25.75 -25.05
N MET A 117 -8.01 -26.59 -25.36
CA MET A 117 -7.07 -26.43 -26.45
C MET A 117 -7.78 -26.93 -27.70
N HIS A 118 -8.15 -25.99 -28.56
CA HIS A 118 -8.25 -26.13 -30.00
C HIS A 118 -8.72 -27.50 -30.52
N SER A 119 -10.03 -27.70 -30.58
CA SER A 119 -10.58 -28.32 -31.77
C SER A 119 -10.43 -27.30 -32.91
N ASP A 120 -9.56 -27.59 -33.89
CA ASP A 120 -9.32 -26.82 -35.11
C ASP A 120 -10.53 -26.79 -36.07
N GLU A 121 -11.77 -26.74 -35.57
CA GLU A 121 -12.96 -26.62 -36.43
C GLU A 121 -13.57 -25.22 -36.35
N ASP A 122 -13.33 -24.48 -37.44
CA ASP A 122 -13.93 -23.22 -37.86
C ASP A 122 -15.45 -23.15 -37.61
N THR A 123 -15.84 -22.70 -36.42
CA THR A 123 -17.17 -22.10 -36.22
C THR A 123 -17.02 -20.79 -35.48
N SER A 124 -16.90 -19.73 -36.28
CA SER A 124 -17.07 -18.32 -35.91
C SER A 124 -18.39 -18.13 -35.16
N SER A 125 -18.36 -18.30 -33.84
CA SER A 125 -19.36 -17.75 -32.94
C SER A 125 -18.70 -16.60 -32.18
N GLU A 126 -19.13 -15.39 -32.51
CA GLU A 126 -18.80 -14.15 -31.80
C GLU A 126 -19.39 -14.22 -30.38
N HIS A 127 -18.82 -15.03 -29.51
CA HIS A 127 -19.07 -14.91 -28.08
C HIS A 127 -18.14 -13.83 -27.54
N GLY A 128 -18.69 -12.62 -27.49
CA GLY A 128 -18.07 -11.44 -26.90
C GLY A 128 -17.44 -11.79 -25.57
N THR A 129 -16.13 -11.52 -25.47
CA THR A 129 -15.40 -11.61 -24.22
C THR A 129 -16.17 -10.78 -23.19
N PRO A 130 -16.49 -11.32 -21.98
CA PRO A 130 -17.19 -10.55 -20.97
C PRO A 130 -16.39 -9.28 -20.71
N GLU A 131 -16.98 -8.15 -21.05
CA GLU A 131 -16.42 -6.83 -20.87
C GLU A 131 -16.09 -6.71 -19.38
N LYS A 132 -14.79 -6.68 -19.06
CA LYS A 132 -14.36 -6.55 -17.67
C LYS A 132 -14.92 -5.24 -17.17
N GLU A 133 -15.73 -5.27 -16.11
CA GLU A 133 -16.19 -4.04 -15.49
C GLU A 133 -14.98 -3.18 -15.12
N GLU A 134 -14.87 -2.03 -15.77
CA GLU A 134 -13.79 -1.09 -15.49
C GLU A 134 -13.87 -0.65 -14.03
N THR A 135 -12.71 -0.65 -13.37
CA THR A 135 -12.60 -0.12 -12.02
C THR A 135 -12.81 1.40 -12.02
N PRO A 136 -13.33 1.99 -10.93
CA PRO A 136 -13.47 3.45 -10.81
C PRO A 136 -12.17 4.21 -11.10
N GLU A 137 -11.03 3.64 -10.72
CA GLU A 137 -9.70 4.17 -10.98
C GLU A 137 -9.35 4.17 -12.48
N GLU A 138 -9.69 3.09 -13.20
CA GLU A 138 -9.49 3.00 -14.65
C GLU A 138 -10.36 4.04 -15.38
N ARG A 139 -11.62 4.20 -14.98
CA ARG A 139 -12.51 5.23 -15.56
C ARG A 139 -12.01 6.64 -15.31
N TRP A 140 -11.54 6.92 -14.09
CA TRP A 140 -10.94 8.22 -13.79
C TRP A 140 -9.68 8.46 -14.63
N ALA A 141 -8.84 7.44 -14.81
CA ALA A 141 -7.66 7.52 -15.67
C ALA A 141 -8.05 7.80 -17.13
N GLU A 142 -9.08 7.13 -17.65
CA GLU A 142 -9.60 7.41 -18.99
C GLU A 142 -10.16 8.84 -19.12
N TYR A 143 -10.93 9.30 -18.13
CA TYR A 143 -11.43 10.66 -18.09
C TYR A 143 -10.28 11.68 -18.18
N THR A 144 -9.23 11.52 -17.37
CA THR A 144 -8.08 12.45 -17.41
C THR A 144 -7.30 12.40 -18.72
N ARG A 145 -7.24 11.23 -19.36
CA ARG A 145 -6.59 11.06 -20.66
C ARG A 145 -7.37 11.74 -21.77
N THR A 146 -8.69 11.56 -21.80
CA THR A 146 -9.59 12.12 -22.83
C THR A 146 -9.78 13.63 -22.68
N HIS A 147 -9.68 14.16 -21.46
CA HIS A 147 -9.88 15.59 -21.16
C HIS A 147 -8.58 16.37 -20.98
N SER A 148 -7.42 15.79 -21.31
CA SER A 148 -6.15 16.51 -21.23
C SER A 148 -6.07 17.61 -22.29
N LEU A 149 -5.85 18.85 -21.85
CA LEU A 149 -5.73 20.00 -22.74
C LEU A 149 -4.41 20.01 -23.53
N THR A 150 -3.49 19.10 -23.21
CA THR A 150 -2.16 19.04 -23.84
C THR A 150 -2.14 18.40 -25.22
N LEU A 151 -3.21 17.70 -25.62
CA LEU A 151 -3.20 16.86 -26.82
C LEU A 151 -3.56 17.59 -28.12
N ASP A 152 -4.55 18.51 -28.14
CA ASP A 152 -5.20 18.80 -29.42
C ASP A 152 -5.15 20.20 -30.04
N THR A 153 -5.08 21.36 -29.35
CA THR A 153 -4.96 22.64 -30.13
C THR A 153 -4.72 23.92 -29.34
N THR A 154 -4.86 23.92 -28.01
CA THR A 154 -4.64 25.12 -27.20
C THR A 154 -3.75 24.76 -26.04
N ASP A 155 -2.77 25.61 -25.73
CA ASP A 155 -1.72 25.35 -24.75
C ASP A 155 -2.25 25.19 -23.31
N GLY A 156 -3.57 25.15 -23.11
CA GLY A 156 -4.26 25.25 -21.84
C GLY A 156 -4.02 26.58 -21.14
N ARG A 157 -3.46 27.58 -21.83
CA ARG A 157 -3.00 28.82 -21.22
C ARG A 157 -4.12 29.85 -21.11
N LEU A 158 -4.37 30.34 -19.90
CA LEU A 158 -5.25 31.46 -19.62
C LEU A 158 -4.59 32.78 -20.01
N ASN A 159 -5.37 33.68 -20.59
CA ASN A 159 -4.91 35.03 -20.97
C ASN A 159 -4.84 35.98 -19.77
N GLU A 160 -5.70 35.77 -18.78
CA GLU A 160 -5.83 36.62 -17.60
C GLU A 160 -5.51 35.84 -16.32
N GLU A 161 -4.98 36.54 -15.32
CA GLU A 161 -4.70 35.94 -14.03
C GLU A 161 -6.03 35.68 -13.28
N PRO A 162 -6.28 34.44 -12.80
CA PRO A 162 -7.49 34.16 -12.04
C PRO A 162 -7.54 34.97 -10.74
N THR A 163 -8.69 35.58 -10.45
CA THR A 163 -8.93 36.34 -9.20
C THR A 163 -8.63 35.52 -7.96
N ILE A 164 -9.07 34.25 -7.96
CA ILE A 164 -8.77 33.27 -6.92
C ILE A 164 -7.98 32.16 -7.60
N SER A 165 -6.67 32.15 -7.34
CA SER A 165 -5.74 31.21 -7.94
C SER A 165 -5.14 30.27 -6.90
N ILE A 166 -4.87 29.04 -7.31
CA ILE A 166 -4.21 28.01 -6.51
C ILE A 166 -3.03 27.43 -7.29
N ASN A 167 -1.94 27.11 -6.60
CA ASN A 167 -0.78 26.45 -7.22
C ASN A 167 -0.90 24.92 -7.13
N ARG A 168 -0.02 24.20 -7.85
CA ARG A 168 -0.03 22.72 -7.86
C ARG A 168 0.19 22.09 -6.47
N ARG A 169 1.02 22.70 -5.63
CA ARG A 169 1.35 22.15 -4.30
C ARG A 169 0.13 22.23 -3.39
N ASP A 170 -0.51 23.40 -3.33
CA ASP A 170 -1.65 23.65 -2.46
C ASP A 170 -2.87 22.84 -2.92
N GLY A 171 -3.09 22.75 -4.24
CA GLY A 171 -4.17 21.93 -4.79
C GLY A 171 -3.97 20.43 -4.55
N ARG A 172 -2.73 19.93 -4.56
CA ARG A 172 -2.45 18.53 -4.17
C ARG A 172 -2.84 18.27 -2.71
N VAL A 173 -2.48 19.17 -1.79
CA VAL A 173 -2.78 18.98 -0.36
C VAL A 173 -4.29 19.11 -0.10
N LYS A 174 -4.93 20.11 -0.71
CA LYS A 174 -6.33 20.44 -0.46
C LYS A 174 -7.30 19.48 -1.14
N TYR A 175 -7.09 19.19 -2.43
CA TYR A 175 -8.03 18.44 -3.28
C TYR A 175 -7.54 17.06 -3.70
N ASP A 176 -6.36 16.64 -3.24
CA ASP A 176 -5.73 15.34 -3.58
C ASP A 176 -5.57 15.10 -5.09
N ILE A 177 -5.25 16.17 -5.83
CA ILE A 177 -5.08 16.11 -7.29
C ILE A 177 -3.65 15.65 -7.66
N THR A 178 -3.56 14.61 -8.48
CA THR A 178 -2.32 13.99 -8.95
C THR A 178 -1.68 14.76 -10.10
N GLY A 179 -0.42 14.46 -10.43
CA GLY A 179 0.36 15.19 -11.44
C GLY A 179 -0.29 15.25 -12.83
N GLN A 180 -0.87 14.14 -13.29
CA GLN A 180 -1.49 13.99 -14.62
C GLN A 180 -2.84 14.71 -14.70
N GLU A 181 -3.61 14.70 -13.61
CA GLU A 181 -4.92 15.37 -13.53
C GLU A 181 -4.81 16.90 -13.76
N TRP A 182 -3.67 17.51 -13.41
CA TRP A 182 -3.42 18.93 -13.67
C TRP A 182 -3.35 19.32 -15.15
N ASP A 183 -3.14 18.35 -16.03
CA ASP A 183 -3.04 18.60 -17.47
C ASP A 183 -4.42 18.74 -18.13
N CYS A 184 -5.50 18.40 -17.38
CA CYS A 184 -6.89 18.65 -17.76
C CYS A 184 -7.36 20.07 -17.45
N LEU A 185 -6.55 20.87 -16.74
CA LEU A 185 -6.96 22.18 -16.23
C LEU A 185 -6.26 23.32 -16.97
N PRO A 186 -6.99 24.41 -17.28
CA PRO A 186 -6.38 25.60 -17.83
C PRO A 186 -5.53 26.30 -16.76
N PHE A 187 -4.38 26.84 -17.16
CA PHE A 187 -3.40 27.46 -16.27
C PHE A 187 -2.96 28.84 -16.73
N PHE A 188 -2.64 29.70 -15.78
CA PHE A 188 -1.95 30.97 -16.01
C PHE A 188 -0.49 30.85 -15.60
N LEU A 189 0.43 31.44 -16.38
CA LEU A 189 1.85 31.49 -16.03
C LEU A 189 2.15 32.76 -15.23
N LYS A 190 2.31 32.62 -13.92
CA LYS A 190 2.68 33.71 -13.02
C LYS A 190 4.20 33.75 -12.87
N THR A 191 4.78 34.94 -13.01
CA THR A 191 6.21 35.15 -12.72
C THR A 191 6.35 35.45 -11.22
N VAL A 192 7.10 34.63 -10.49
CA VAL A 192 7.42 34.86 -9.08
C VAL A 192 8.77 35.55 -8.94
N ALA A 193 9.18 35.85 -7.71
CA ALA A 193 10.50 36.42 -7.42
C ALA A 193 11.62 35.61 -8.10
N TYR A 194 12.68 36.29 -8.51
CA TYR A 194 13.83 35.71 -9.21
C TYR A 194 13.54 35.18 -10.63
N GLY A 195 12.45 35.62 -11.26
CA GLY A 195 12.15 35.30 -12.66
C GLY A 195 11.69 33.86 -12.89
N VAL A 196 11.46 33.09 -11.83
CA VAL A 196 10.89 31.74 -11.91
C VAL A 196 9.43 31.85 -12.35
N ARG A 197 9.02 31.06 -13.33
CA ARG A 197 7.62 30.98 -13.77
C ARG A 197 6.93 29.82 -13.06
N MET A 198 5.74 30.05 -12.53
CA MET A 198 4.91 29.05 -11.87
C MET A 198 3.54 28.98 -12.53
N LYS A 199 3.03 27.76 -12.74
CA LYS A 199 1.65 27.54 -13.18
C LYS A 199 0.71 27.76 -12.01
N VAL A 200 -0.28 28.63 -12.19
CA VAL A 200 -1.39 28.83 -11.26
C VAL A 200 -2.70 28.52 -11.97
N TYR A 201 -3.68 28.04 -11.22
CA TYR A 201 -4.94 27.51 -11.73
C TYR A 201 -6.10 28.24 -11.06
N LYS A 202 -7.24 28.37 -11.73
CA LYS A 202 -8.45 28.93 -11.13
C LYS A 202 -8.97 27.96 -10.07
N GLU A 203 -9.10 28.40 -8.82
CA GLU A 203 -9.43 27.49 -7.70
C GLU A 203 -10.78 26.81 -7.88
N SER A 204 -11.78 27.48 -8.48
CA SER A 204 -13.08 26.88 -8.74
C SER A 204 -13.01 25.65 -9.66
N GLU A 205 -12.17 25.68 -10.70
CA GLU A 205 -12.01 24.56 -11.64
C GLU A 205 -11.30 23.38 -10.97
N VAL A 206 -10.27 23.69 -10.17
CA VAL A 206 -9.53 22.69 -9.37
C VAL A 206 -10.48 22.03 -8.36
N LYS A 207 -11.34 22.82 -7.71
CA LYS A 207 -12.36 22.35 -6.77
C LYS A 207 -13.35 21.40 -7.45
N LEU A 208 -13.89 21.79 -8.61
CA LEU A 208 -14.81 20.94 -9.39
C LEU A 208 -14.15 19.62 -9.83
N LEU A 209 -12.90 19.66 -10.28
CA LEU A 209 -12.17 18.46 -10.66
C LEU A 209 -11.97 17.52 -9.45
N GLY A 210 -11.64 18.08 -8.28
CA GLY A 210 -11.52 17.32 -7.04
C GLY A 210 -12.83 16.67 -6.62
N TYR A 211 -13.96 17.38 -6.75
CA TYR A 211 -15.28 16.84 -6.46
C TYR A 211 -15.66 15.70 -7.41
N ARG A 212 -15.48 15.90 -8.71
CA ARG A 212 -15.70 14.87 -9.73
C ARG A 212 -14.88 13.62 -9.42
N LYS A 213 -13.58 13.78 -9.11
CA LYS A 213 -12.69 12.68 -8.73
C LYS A 213 -13.22 11.90 -7.53
N MET A 214 -13.57 12.59 -6.45
CA MET A 214 -14.11 11.96 -5.24
C MET A 214 -15.40 11.18 -5.53
N ALA A 215 -16.29 11.74 -6.35
CA ALA A 215 -17.54 11.08 -6.73
C ALA A 215 -17.30 9.83 -7.60
N VAL A 216 -16.44 9.92 -8.61
CA VAL A 216 -16.09 8.80 -9.49
C VAL A 216 -15.44 7.67 -8.70
N LEU A 217 -14.45 7.98 -7.85
CA LEU A 217 -13.78 6.96 -7.02
C LEU A 217 -14.73 6.31 -6.00
N ALA A 218 -15.81 6.98 -5.62
CA ALA A 218 -16.87 6.42 -4.78
C ALA A 218 -17.92 5.61 -5.58
N GLY A 219 -17.76 5.45 -6.89
CA GLY A 219 -18.70 4.74 -7.77
C GLY A 219 -19.97 5.55 -8.09
N GLY A 220 -19.94 6.87 -7.91
CA GLY A 220 -21.07 7.76 -8.19
C GLY A 220 -21.44 7.84 -9.67
N ASP A 221 -20.50 7.53 -10.56
CA ASP A 221 -20.71 7.48 -12.01
C ASP A 221 -21.77 6.45 -12.42
N LYS A 222 -21.81 5.29 -11.74
CA LYS A 222 -22.84 4.25 -11.95
C LYS A 222 -24.22 4.65 -11.40
N LEU A 223 -24.26 5.56 -10.43
CA LEU A 223 -25.49 5.95 -9.72
C LEU A 223 -26.18 7.16 -10.35
N CYS A 224 -25.41 8.03 -11.03
CA CYS A 224 -25.92 9.31 -11.49
C CYS A 224 -26.39 9.33 -12.95
N ASP A 225 -26.42 8.19 -13.67
CA ASP A 225 -26.85 8.09 -15.08
C ASP A 225 -26.33 9.25 -15.97
N PHE A 226 -25.06 9.63 -15.79
CA PHE A 226 -24.40 10.76 -16.49
C PHE A 226 -24.90 12.18 -16.15
N ASP A 227 -25.72 12.37 -15.12
CA ASP A 227 -26.02 13.70 -14.57
C ASP A 227 -24.80 14.25 -13.82
N GLU A 228 -24.03 15.06 -14.55
CA GLU A 228 -22.84 15.73 -14.04
C GLU A 228 -23.12 16.58 -12.80
N LEU A 229 -24.29 17.23 -12.72
CA LEU A 229 -24.61 18.10 -11.60
C LEU A 229 -24.82 17.28 -10.32
N LEU A 230 -25.46 16.12 -10.45
CA LEU A 230 -25.66 15.18 -9.35
C LEU A 230 -24.32 14.58 -8.90
N LEU A 231 -23.47 14.19 -9.86
CA LEU A 231 -22.13 13.66 -9.60
C LEU A 231 -21.27 14.68 -8.83
N LEU A 232 -21.26 15.95 -9.27
CA LEU A 232 -20.53 17.02 -8.59
C LEU A 232 -21.06 17.30 -7.19
N LYS A 233 -22.39 17.25 -7.00
CA LYS A 233 -23.02 17.43 -5.68
C LYS A 233 -22.65 16.29 -4.72
N MET A 234 -22.62 15.05 -5.20
CA MET A 234 -22.15 13.90 -4.43
C MET A 234 -20.67 14.06 -4.05
N GLY A 235 -19.83 14.49 -5.00
CA GLY A 235 -18.42 14.77 -4.78
C GLY A 235 -18.18 15.88 -3.74
N GLU A 236 -18.98 16.94 -3.77
CA GLU A 236 -18.96 18.02 -2.79
C GLU A 236 -19.28 17.51 -1.38
N GLN A 237 -20.34 16.70 -1.23
CA GLN A 237 -20.72 16.13 0.06
C GLN A 237 -19.61 15.24 0.65
N LEU A 238 -19.03 14.34 -0.17
CA LEU A 238 -17.92 13.48 0.23
C LEU A 238 -16.69 14.29 0.64
N PHE A 239 -16.42 15.39 -0.06
CA PHE A 239 -15.32 16.29 0.26
C PHE A 239 -15.55 17.02 1.60
N GLU A 240 -16.75 17.57 1.83
CA GLU A 240 -17.09 18.24 3.08
C GLU A 240 -17.03 17.29 4.28
N GLU A 241 -17.50 16.05 4.12
CA GLU A 241 -17.38 15.00 5.14
C GLU A 241 -15.92 14.69 5.48
N ARG A 242 -15.07 14.51 4.45
CA ARG A 242 -13.62 14.31 4.63
C ARG A 242 -12.99 15.47 5.40
N GLU A 243 -13.28 16.71 5.01
CA GLU A 243 -12.75 17.90 5.67
C GLU A 243 -13.26 18.02 7.12
N SER A 244 -14.51 17.66 7.39
CA SER A 244 -15.05 17.60 8.75
C SER A 244 -14.29 16.58 9.60
N ARG A 245 -14.07 15.39 9.06
CA ARG A 245 -13.32 14.32 9.74
C ARG A 245 -11.88 14.73 10.03
N LEU A 246 -11.22 15.44 9.10
CA LEU A 246 -9.86 15.95 9.32
C LEU A 246 -9.81 17.00 10.43
N ARG A 247 -10.80 17.90 10.49
CA ARG A 247 -10.91 18.87 11.61
C ARG A 247 -11.13 18.16 12.94
N ASP A 248 -11.96 17.13 12.97
CA ASP A 248 -12.19 16.32 14.18
C ASP A 248 -10.92 15.62 14.67
N ILE A 249 -10.15 15.03 13.75
CA ILE A 249 -8.86 14.41 14.06
C ILE A 249 -7.89 15.45 14.62
N GLY A 250 -7.81 16.63 14.01
CA GLY A 250 -6.98 17.73 14.51
C GLY A 250 -7.34 18.14 15.94
N ARG A 251 -8.64 18.33 16.23
CA ARG A 251 -9.13 18.65 17.57
C ARG A 251 -8.76 17.59 18.60
N ARG A 252 -8.95 16.31 18.28
CA ARG A 252 -8.58 15.19 19.17
C ARG A 252 -7.09 15.14 19.45
N PHE A 253 -6.26 15.41 18.44
CA PHE A 253 -4.81 15.45 18.61
C PHE A 253 -4.37 16.59 19.54
N ASP A 254 -4.96 17.78 19.37
CA ASP A 254 -4.67 18.93 20.25
C ASP A 254 -5.14 18.68 21.70
N GLU A 255 -6.27 18.01 21.88
CA GLU A 255 -6.78 17.60 23.19
C GLU A 255 -5.85 16.60 23.87
N GLN A 256 -5.43 15.54 23.18
CA GLN A 256 -4.46 14.57 23.70
C GLN A 256 -3.12 15.23 24.07
N LYS A 257 -2.68 16.20 23.27
CA LYS A 257 -1.47 16.96 23.56
C LYS A 257 -1.62 17.78 24.85
N ARG A 258 -2.75 18.46 25.02
CA ARG A 258 -3.06 19.22 26.25
C ARG A 258 -3.10 18.33 27.48
N GLU A 259 -3.77 17.18 27.41
CA GLU A 259 -3.82 16.19 28.50
C GLU A 259 -2.43 15.64 28.85
N SER A 260 -1.59 15.39 27.84
CA SER A 260 -0.21 14.96 28.03
C SER A 260 0.63 16.03 28.74
N GLU A 261 0.43 17.31 28.40
CA GLU A 261 1.11 18.44 29.04
C GLU A 261 0.63 18.68 30.48
N GLU A 262 -0.67 18.52 30.76
CA GLU A 262 -1.23 18.59 32.11
C GLU A 262 -0.72 17.44 33.00
N CYS A 263 -0.68 16.21 32.46
CA CYS A 263 -0.13 15.06 33.17
C CYS A 263 1.33 15.33 33.57
N LYS A 264 2.17 15.83 32.65
CA LYS A 264 3.59 16.15 32.93
C LYS A 264 3.78 17.19 34.04
N LYS A 265 2.87 18.15 34.18
CA LYS A 265 2.94 19.17 35.25
C LYS A 265 2.68 18.57 36.63
N GLY A 266 1.77 17.60 36.74
CA GLY A 266 1.41 16.96 38.01
C GLY A 266 2.49 16.05 38.62
N TRP A 267 3.54 15.67 37.88
CA TRP A 267 4.64 14.85 38.40
C TRP A 267 5.80 15.66 39.00
N VAL A 268 5.74 16.99 38.93
CA VAL A 268 6.82 17.88 39.38
C VAL A 268 6.54 18.48 40.77
N GLU A 269 5.32 18.33 41.29
CA GLU A 269 4.92 18.66 42.67
C GLU A 269 5.07 17.47 43.62
#